data_AF-A0A8G1J4J7-F1
#
_entry.id   AF-A0A8G1J4J7-F1
#
_cell.length_a   1.000
_cell.length_b   1.000
_cell.length_c   1.000
_cell.angle_alpha   90.00
_cell.angle_beta   90.00
_cell.angle_gamma   90.00
#
_symmetry.space_group_name_H-M   'P 1'
#
loop_
_entity.id
_entity.type
_entity.pdbx_description
1 polymer ?
#
loop_
_entity_poly.entity_id
_entity_poly.type
_entity_poly.pdbx_seq_one_letter_code
_entity_poly.pdbx_strand_id
1 'polypeptide(L)'
;MNQASAQSGGATGYAALNGGTTGGAGGQVVRATTGTQINAALCNRASASTPIIIQVEGTINHGNTSDVSGSSCDVGSTLIDLKNVSNVTIVGVGSGAVFDQIGIHIRSSSNIILQNFTVRNVKKSGSPTSNGGDAIGMEAGVRNVWADHLTLEASGGESEGYDGLFDMKNDTKYVTLSYSVLRNSERGGLIGSSESDTSNGFVTFHHNLYQNLNSRVPLLRGGIAHSYNNHFTGIVESGINSRAGARIQVDNNYFEDSKDVLGTFYTDERGAWEVNGNLFDNVTWSSPGSENYPAGPNVQSTTSVAIPYSHRLDRAECVPSIVAATAGANRGLKTSDGDCSAQPPTPDPTDPDPTEPDPTDPDPTDPDPTEPPGGANLSLASGAGADGSSKAGGTSYGNVRDGDMSTYWSPSGATGRISVKWDSDVTVSSINIREAAGAGVLWAVWGRGAGFT
;
A
#
# COMPACT_ATOMS: atom_id res chain seq x y z
N MET A 1 -9.42 -13.64 -8.55
CA MET A 1 -9.63 -12.85 -7.31
C MET A 1 -8.32 -12.89 -6.56
N ASN A 2 -7.52 -11.84 -6.67
CA ASN A 2 -6.21 -11.81 -6.03
C ASN A 2 -6.42 -11.68 -4.52
N GLN A 3 -5.98 -12.69 -3.76
CA GLN A 3 -5.77 -12.50 -2.34
C GLN A 3 -4.65 -11.47 -2.20
N ALA A 4 -4.93 -10.28 -1.68
CA ALA A 4 -3.88 -9.47 -1.11
C ALA A 4 -3.33 -10.24 0.11
N SER A 5 -2.20 -10.91 -0.09
CA SER A 5 -1.39 -11.57 0.93
C SER A 5 -0.50 -10.52 1.60
N ALA A 6 -0.47 -10.54 2.94
CA ALA A 6 0.51 -9.89 3.82
C ALA A 6 0.88 -8.41 3.53
N GLN A 7 1.67 -7.82 4.43
CA GLN A 7 2.34 -6.55 4.16
C GLN A 7 3.28 -6.76 2.96
N SER A 8 3.22 -5.90 1.95
CA SER A 8 4.09 -6.02 0.78
C SER A 8 5.04 -4.84 0.67
N GLY A 9 6.33 -5.13 0.47
CA GLY A 9 7.39 -4.15 0.30
C GLY A 9 7.92 -3.53 1.60
N GLY A 10 9.07 -2.85 1.49
CA GLY A 10 9.66 -2.07 2.58
C GLY A 10 9.26 -0.60 2.50
N ALA A 11 9.18 0.05 3.67
CA ALA A 11 8.94 1.49 3.72
C ALA A 11 9.99 2.27 2.94
N THR A 12 9.54 3.30 2.21
CA THR A 12 10.39 4.21 1.44
C THR A 12 10.52 5.55 2.14
N GLY A 13 11.28 6.48 1.53
CA GLY A 13 11.35 7.85 1.99
C GLY A 13 11.91 8.00 3.40
N TYR A 14 11.43 9.01 4.12
CA TYR A 14 11.86 9.25 5.49
C TYR A 14 11.39 8.18 6.49
N ALA A 15 10.33 7.42 6.19
CA ALA A 15 9.89 6.31 7.04
C ALA A 15 10.90 5.13 7.03
N ALA A 16 11.74 5.03 5.99
CA ALA A 16 12.82 4.04 5.91
C ALA A 16 14.03 4.36 6.82
N LEU A 17 14.11 5.59 7.33
CA LEU A 17 15.22 6.05 8.18
C LEU A 17 14.92 5.82 9.66
N ASN A 18 15.83 6.27 10.54
CA ASN A 18 15.64 6.18 11.99
C ASN A 18 15.38 4.75 12.49
N GLY A 19 16.07 3.76 11.92
CA GLY A 19 15.85 2.34 12.22
C GLY A 19 14.80 1.66 11.34
N GLY A 20 14.11 2.40 10.48
CA GLY A 20 13.14 1.90 9.51
C GLY A 20 11.73 1.77 10.06
N THR A 21 10.81 1.37 9.17
CA THR A 21 9.41 1.08 9.52
C THR A 21 9.08 -0.33 9.02
N THR A 22 8.87 -1.25 9.95
CA THR A 22 8.54 -2.66 9.72
C THR A 22 7.13 -3.02 10.21
N GLY A 23 6.47 -2.11 10.95
CA GLY A 23 5.15 -2.33 11.51
C GLY A 23 5.08 -3.58 12.37
N GLY A 24 4.10 -4.42 12.09
CA GLY A 24 3.82 -5.67 12.79
C GLY A 24 4.63 -6.88 12.35
N ALA A 25 5.60 -6.73 11.42
CA ALA A 25 6.36 -7.86 10.88
C ALA A 25 7.01 -8.71 12.00
N GLY A 26 6.97 -10.03 11.83
CA GLY A 26 7.41 -11.00 12.86
C GLY A 26 6.43 -11.19 14.02
N GLY A 27 5.29 -10.50 14.00
CA GLY A 27 4.24 -10.57 15.00
C GLY A 27 3.09 -11.52 14.66
N GLN A 28 2.05 -11.48 15.49
CA GLN A 28 0.82 -12.20 15.22
C GLN A 28 0.07 -11.56 14.05
N VAL A 29 -0.49 -12.37 13.16
CA VAL A 29 -1.43 -11.93 12.13
C VAL A 29 -2.84 -12.25 12.59
N VAL A 30 -3.73 -11.25 12.57
CA VAL A 30 -5.15 -11.41 12.94
C VAL A 30 -6.05 -10.79 11.90
N ARG A 31 -7.29 -11.29 11.80
CA ARG A 31 -8.33 -10.72 10.95
C ARG A 31 -9.32 -9.91 11.78
N ALA A 32 -9.73 -8.77 11.23
CA ALA A 32 -10.76 -7.91 11.80
C ALA A 32 -11.77 -7.47 10.73
N THR A 33 -13.04 -7.48 11.11
CA THR A 33 -14.19 -7.04 10.31
C THR A 33 -15.02 -5.96 11.01
N THR A 34 -14.62 -5.60 12.24
CA THR A 34 -15.24 -4.58 13.07
C THR A 34 -14.17 -3.78 13.81
N GLY A 35 -14.48 -2.53 14.19
CA GLY A 35 -13.53 -1.73 14.96
C GLY A 35 -13.28 -2.30 16.35
N THR A 36 -14.27 -2.96 16.95
CA THR A 36 -14.09 -3.69 18.22
C THR A 36 -13.06 -4.83 18.09
N GLN A 37 -12.99 -5.51 16.95
CA GLN A 37 -11.96 -6.52 16.71
C GLN A 37 -10.57 -5.91 16.54
N ILE A 38 -10.46 -4.72 15.93
CA ILE A 38 -9.19 -3.98 15.85
C ILE A 38 -8.74 -3.58 17.28
N ASN A 39 -9.64 -3.00 18.07
CA ASN A 39 -9.37 -2.65 19.47
C ASN A 39 -8.95 -3.87 20.28
N ALA A 40 -9.65 -5.00 20.16
CA ALA A 40 -9.29 -6.25 20.84
C ALA A 40 -7.93 -6.79 20.39
N ALA A 41 -7.61 -6.72 19.09
CA ALA A 41 -6.31 -7.12 18.58
C ALA A 41 -5.17 -6.30 19.22
N LEU A 42 -5.34 -4.98 19.37
CA LEU A 42 -4.34 -4.12 20.02
C LEU A 42 -4.20 -4.43 21.52
N CYS A 43 -5.32 -4.62 22.21
CA CYS A 43 -5.37 -4.82 23.65
C CYS A 43 -4.89 -6.20 24.12
N ASN A 44 -5.09 -7.25 23.31
CA ASN A 44 -4.75 -8.63 23.67
C ASN A 44 -3.28 -8.98 23.46
N ARG A 45 -2.46 -8.04 22.98
CA ARG A 45 -1.03 -8.23 22.82
C ARG A 45 -0.34 -8.40 24.18
N ALA A 46 0.76 -9.16 24.22
CA ALA A 46 1.53 -9.37 25.44
C ALA A 46 2.09 -8.06 26.04
N SER A 47 2.42 -7.09 25.18
CA SER A 47 2.78 -5.73 25.54
C SER A 47 2.38 -4.75 24.45
N ALA A 48 2.38 -3.45 24.75
CA ALA A 48 2.12 -2.39 23.77
C ALA A 48 3.13 -2.33 22.61
N SER A 49 4.29 -2.97 22.76
CA SER A 49 5.35 -3.10 21.76
C SER A 49 5.41 -4.46 21.07
N THR A 50 4.55 -5.41 21.43
CA THR A 50 4.51 -6.70 20.74
C THR A 50 4.03 -6.50 19.30
N PRO A 51 4.78 -6.96 18.27
CA PRO A 51 4.38 -6.76 16.89
C PRO A 51 3.04 -7.42 16.53
N ILE A 52 2.21 -6.75 15.73
CA ILE A 52 0.94 -7.28 15.23
C ILE A 52 0.60 -6.79 13.83
N ILE A 53 0.08 -7.69 12.98
CA ILE A 53 -0.53 -7.38 11.69
C ILE A 53 -2.04 -7.60 11.80
N ILE A 54 -2.80 -6.54 11.60
CA ILE A 54 -4.27 -6.55 11.63
C ILE A 54 -4.76 -6.44 10.19
N GLN A 55 -5.18 -7.59 9.63
CA GLN A 55 -5.81 -7.68 8.32
C GLN A 55 -7.28 -7.30 8.44
N VAL A 56 -7.67 -6.19 7.82
CA VAL A 56 -9.02 -5.63 7.89
C VAL A 56 -9.78 -5.97 6.61
N GLU A 57 -11.03 -6.41 6.75
CA GLU A 57 -11.93 -6.66 5.63
C GLU A 57 -13.32 -6.10 5.94
N GLY A 58 -13.96 -5.47 4.95
CA GLY A 58 -15.29 -4.89 5.10
C GLY A 58 -15.28 -3.48 5.68
N THR A 59 -16.41 -3.06 6.26
CA THR A 59 -16.61 -1.69 6.73
C THR A 59 -16.48 -1.57 8.24
N ILE A 60 -15.57 -0.71 8.68
CA ILE A 60 -15.39 -0.28 10.06
C ILE A 60 -16.13 1.05 10.26
N ASN A 61 -16.95 1.17 11.29
CA ASN A 61 -17.71 2.39 11.59
C ASN A 61 -18.05 2.47 13.09
N HIS A 62 -18.69 3.56 13.51
CA HIS A 62 -19.13 3.78 14.89
C HIS A 62 -20.04 2.66 15.44
N GLY A 63 -20.90 2.08 14.60
CA GLY A 63 -21.85 1.04 15.01
C GLY A 63 -21.21 -0.32 15.30
N ASN A 64 -19.97 -0.54 14.85
CA ASN A 64 -19.23 -1.77 15.10
C ASN A 64 -17.88 -1.53 15.81
N THR A 65 -17.74 -0.39 16.48
CA THR A 65 -16.55 -0.04 17.26
C THR A 65 -16.97 0.18 18.71
N SER A 66 -16.29 -0.48 19.64
CA SER A 66 -16.60 -0.43 21.07
C SER A 66 -15.31 -0.36 21.88
N ASP A 67 -15.41 0.20 23.08
CA ASP A 67 -14.30 0.26 24.02
C ASP A 67 -13.84 -1.18 24.34
N VAL A 68 -12.51 -1.36 24.38
CA VAL A 68 -11.88 -2.59 24.83
C VAL A 68 -10.76 -2.22 25.80
N SER A 69 -10.70 -2.91 26.94
CA SER A 69 -9.65 -2.68 27.93
C SER A 69 -8.59 -3.77 27.84
N GLY A 70 -7.32 -3.39 27.96
CA GLY A 70 -6.19 -4.30 28.07
C GLY A 70 -4.95 -3.55 28.54
N SER A 71 -3.93 -4.28 29.01
CA SER A 71 -2.68 -3.67 29.50
C SER A 71 -1.79 -3.10 28.40
N SER A 72 -2.13 -3.35 27.13
CA SER A 72 -1.28 -3.12 25.96
C SER A 72 -1.86 -2.08 24.99
N CYS A 73 -2.91 -1.37 25.38
CA CYS A 73 -3.66 -0.44 24.54
C CYS A 73 -4.27 0.71 25.35
N ASP A 74 -4.58 1.80 24.66
CA ASP A 74 -5.42 2.91 25.13
C ASP A 74 -6.34 3.25 23.96
N VAL A 75 -7.50 2.60 23.90
CA VAL A 75 -8.43 2.63 22.76
C VAL A 75 -9.85 2.93 23.22
N GLY A 76 -10.68 3.44 22.30
CA GLY A 76 -12.08 3.76 22.56
C GLY A 76 -13.00 3.43 21.39
N SER A 77 -14.26 3.80 21.53
CA SER A 77 -15.36 3.47 20.61
C SER A 77 -15.57 4.48 19.48
N THR A 78 -14.98 5.67 19.57
CA THR A 78 -15.27 6.79 18.65
C THR A 78 -14.27 6.94 17.51
N LEU A 79 -13.14 6.24 17.57
CA LEU A 79 -12.05 6.27 16.59
C LEU A 79 -11.20 5.01 16.73
N ILE A 80 -10.34 4.73 15.75
CA ILE A 80 -9.31 3.69 15.85
C ILE A 80 -8.03 4.33 16.40
N ASP A 81 -7.68 4.02 17.65
CA ASP A 81 -6.58 4.68 18.35
C ASP A 81 -5.32 3.80 18.35
N LEU A 82 -4.22 4.34 17.84
CA LEU A 82 -2.88 3.79 17.94
C LEU A 82 -2.10 4.67 18.91
N LYS A 83 -2.47 4.59 20.18
CA LYS A 83 -1.93 5.43 21.26
C LYS A 83 -1.03 4.66 22.21
N ASN A 84 0.16 5.19 22.46
CA ASN A 84 1.20 4.57 23.31
C ASN A 84 1.56 3.14 22.87
N VAL A 85 1.53 2.87 21.58
CA VAL A 85 1.81 1.55 20.99
C VAL A 85 2.97 1.61 20.01
N SER A 86 3.57 0.45 19.74
CA SER A 86 4.49 0.30 18.63
C SER A 86 4.30 -1.02 17.91
N ASN A 87 4.91 -1.10 16.71
CA ASN A 87 5.00 -2.31 15.91
C ASN A 87 3.62 -2.81 15.44
N VAL A 88 2.88 -1.96 14.74
CA VAL A 88 1.51 -2.27 14.28
C VAL A 88 1.43 -2.08 12.78
N THR A 89 0.90 -3.08 12.08
CA THR A 89 0.44 -2.96 10.70
C THR A 89 -1.08 -3.08 10.67
N ILE A 90 -1.79 -2.11 10.10
CA ILE A 90 -3.19 -2.24 9.69
C ILE A 90 -3.21 -2.30 8.16
N VAL A 91 -3.72 -3.39 7.61
CA VAL A 91 -3.75 -3.62 6.17
C VAL A 91 -5.11 -4.09 5.69
N GLY A 92 -5.66 -3.46 4.65
CA GLY A 92 -6.89 -3.93 4.01
C GLY A 92 -6.65 -5.18 3.16
N VAL A 93 -7.54 -6.17 3.26
CA VAL A 93 -7.47 -7.44 2.51
C VAL A 93 -8.81 -7.81 1.89
N GLY A 94 -8.82 -8.88 1.08
CA GLY A 94 -10.05 -9.44 0.52
C GLY A 94 -10.78 -8.47 -0.41
N SER A 95 -12.07 -8.23 -0.16
CA SER A 95 -12.85 -7.25 -0.92
C SER A 95 -12.51 -5.78 -0.61
N GLY A 96 -11.54 -5.54 0.26
CA GLY A 96 -11.10 -4.21 0.71
C GLY A 96 -11.64 -3.84 2.09
N ALA A 97 -10.96 -2.87 2.71
CA ALA A 97 -11.36 -2.28 3.99
C ALA A 97 -11.77 -0.81 3.81
N VAL A 98 -12.87 -0.43 4.47
CA VAL A 98 -13.38 0.95 4.50
C VAL A 98 -13.63 1.37 5.94
N PHE A 99 -12.97 2.42 6.39
CA PHE A 99 -13.27 3.13 7.63
C PHE A 99 -14.25 4.26 7.31
N ASP A 100 -15.53 4.04 7.58
CA ASP A 100 -16.62 4.95 7.22
C ASP A 100 -17.01 5.82 8.42
N GLN A 101 -16.77 7.12 8.29
CA GLN A 101 -17.01 8.15 9.31
C GLN A 101 -16.20 7.98 10.61
N ILE A 102 -15.22 7.08 10.62
CA ILE A 102 -14.34 6.81 11.77
C ILE A 102 -12.88 7.01 11.36
N GLY A 103 -12.18 7.89 12.08
CA GLY A 103 -10.78 8.23 11.80
C GLY A 103 -9.79 7.31 12.50
N ILE A 104 -8.53 7.39 12.06
CA ILE A 104 -7.39 6.71 12.69
C ILE A 104 -6.50 7.76 13.35
N HIS A 105 -6.25 7.58 14.65
CA HIS A 105 -5.40 8.47 15.43
C HIS A 105 -4.12 7.75 15.83
N ILE A 106 -2.96 8.38 15.61
CA ILE A 106 -1.66 7.85 16.05
C ILE A 106 -1.07 8.82 17.05
N ARG A 107 -0.84 8.37 18.28
CA ARG A 107 -0.36 9.26 19.35
C ARG A 107 0.68 8.63 20.24
N SER A 108 1.82 9.30 20.45
CA SER A 108 2.91 8.76 21.28
C SER A 108 3.33 7.34 20.85
N SER A 109 3.32 7.08 19.55
CA SER A 109 3.47 5.74 18.97
C SER A 109 4.56 5.71 17.90
N SER A 110 5.06 4.50 17.61
CA SER A 110 6.11 4.36 16.61
C SER A 110 6.09 3.04 15.85
N ASN A 111 6.73 3.02 14.68
CA ASN A 111 6.80 1.84 13.82
C ASN A 111 5.41 1.34 13.42
N ILE A 112 4.69 2.16 12.66
CA ILE A 112 3.30 1.93 12.25
C ILE A 112 3.21 1.87 10.72
N ILE A 113 2.51 0.85 10.21
CA ILE A 113 2.17 0.73 8.79
C ILE A 113 0.65 0.78 8.63
N LEU A 114 0.19 1.63 7.73
CA LEU A 114 -1.20 1.74 7.29
C LEU A 114 -1.24 1.49 5.79
N GLN A 115 -1.88 0.40 5.34
CA GLN A 115 -1.81 0.00 3.95
C GLN A 115 -3.13 -0.51 3.35
N ASN A 116 -3.42 -0.16 2.10
CA ASN A 116 -4.51 -0.75 1.29
C ASN A 116 -5.95 -0.58 1.82
N PHE A 117 -6.31 0.57 2.38
CA PHE A 117 -7.68 0.79 2.84
C PHE A 117 -8.19 2.21 2.58
N THR A 118 -9.51 2.37 2.62
CA THR A 118 -10.16 3.67 2.48
C THR A 118 -10.54 4.23 3.86
N VAL A 119 -10.31 5.52 4.11
CA VAL A 119 -10.92 6.27 5.22
C VAL A 119 -11.75 7.38 4.62
N ARG A 120 -13.03 7.47 5.00
CA ARG A 120 -13.94 8.45 4.40
C ARG A 120 -14.82 9.17 5.40
N ASN A 121 -15.11 10.43 5.09
CA ASN A 121 -16.17 11.23 5.71
C ASN A 121 -16.07 11.34 7.24
N VAL A 122 -14.86 11.47 7.76
CA VAL A 122 -14.60 11.64 9.19
C VAL A 122 -15.01 13.05 9.62
N LYS A 123 -15.95 13.15 10.56
CA LYS A 123 -16.54 14.44 10.94
C LYS A 123 -15.97 14.99 12.24
N LYS A 124 -15.66 16.28 12.23
CA LYS A 124 -15.35 17.12 13.40
C LYS A 124 -16.61 17.58 14.12
N SER A 125 -17.66 17.88 13.36
CA SER A 125 -18.93 18.39 13.87
C SER A 125 -20.13 17.72 13.18
N GLY A 126 -21.30 17.81 13.79
CA GLY A 126 -22.44 16.96 13.44
C GLY A 126 -22.40 15.62 14.16
N SER A 127 -23.07 14.59 13.64
CA SER A 127 -23.05 13.25 14.23
C SER A 127 -23.02 12.18 13.13
N PRO A 128 -22.26 11.08 13.32
CA PRO A 128 -21.27 10.87 14.39
C PRO A 128 -20.02 11.74 14.19
N THR A 129 -19.29 12.07 15.27
CA THR A 129 -17.96 12.71 15.19
C THR A 129 -16.86 11.71 15.48
N SER A 130 -15.69 11.90 14.88
CA SER A 130 -14.51 11.06 15.11
C SER A 130 -13.24 11.84 14.84
N ASN A 131 -12.19 11.55 15.61
CA ASN A 131 -10.82 12.02 15.38
C ASN A 131 -10.67 13.52 15.05
N GLY A 132 -11.50 14.38 15.65
CA GLY A 132 -11.48 15.82 15.37
C GLY A 132 -11.78 16.21 13.91
N GLY A 133 -12.30 15.28 13.09
CA GLY A 133 -12.48 15.45 11.65
C GLY A 133 -11.34 14.94 10.78
N ASP A 134 -10.21 14.54 11.38
CA ASP A 134 -9.05 14.07 10.64
C ASP A 134 -9.27 12.64 10.14
N ALA A 135 -9.07 12.35 8.85
CA ALA A 135 -9.11 10.96 8.39
C ALA A 135 -7.97 10.14 9.03
N ILE A 136 -6.75 10.68 9.00
CA ILE A 136 -5.61 10.20 9.78
C ILE A 136 -4.97 11.40 10.49
N GLY A 137 -4.92 11.34 11.82
CA GLY A 137 -4.29 12.35 12.67
C GLY A 137 -3.11 11.78 13.44
N MET A 138 -1.99 12.50 13.49
CA MET A 138 -0.78 12.09 14.21
C MET A 138 -0.32 13.19 15.16
N GLU A 139 -0.05 12.85 16.42
CA GLU A 139 0.48 13.81 17.38
C GLU A 139 1.32 13.24 18.51
N ALA A 140 2.07 14.12 19.17
CA ALA A 140 2.78 13.88 20.42
C ALA A 140 3.90 12.83 20.29
N GLY A 141 4.94 13.17 19.53
CA GLY A 141 6.15 12.37 19.48
C GLY A 141 6.06 11.12 18.60
N VAL A 142 5.17 11.08 17.61
CA VAL A 142 5.04 9.95 16.67
C VAL A 142 6.32 9.80 15.83
N ARG A 143 6.78 8.56 15.63
CA ARG A 143 7.99 8.23 14.83
C ARG A 143 7.74 7.09 13.88
N ASN A 144 8.29 7.14 12.67
CA ASN A 144 8.33 6.00 11.74
C ASN A 144 6.93 5.47 11.40
N VAL A 145 6.25 6.22 10.51
CA VAL A 145 4.93 5.86 9.99
C VAL A 145 5.00 5.75 8.47
N TRP A 146 4.57 4.62 7.94
CA TRP A 146 4.40 4.41 6.51
C TRP A 146 2.90 4.24 6.18
N ALA A 147 2.34 5.25 5.53
CA ALA A 147 0.98 5.25 5.02
C ALA A 147 1.03 5.06 3.51
N ASP A 148 0.49 3.95 3.02
CA ASP A 148 0.71 3.50 1.65
C ASP A 148 -0.56 2.95 1.00
N HIS A 149 -0.82 3.27 -0.26
CA HIS A 149 -2.01 2.77 -0.97
C HIS A 149 -3.33 3.03 -0.21
N LEU A 150 -3.45 4.21 0.39
CA LEU A 150 -4.66 4.63 1.09
C LEU A 150 -5.56 5.44 0.17
N THR A 151 -6.87 5.37 0.38
CA THR A 151 -7.82 6.34 -0.18
C THR A 151 -8.41 7.15 0.97
N LEU A 152 -8.09 8.43 1.06
CA LEU A 152 -8.58 9.36 2.07
C LEU A 152 -9.53 10.36 1.40
N GLU A 153 -10.78 10.41 1.84
CA GLU A 153 -11.77 11.29 1.22
C GLU A 153 -12.71 11.94 2.22
N ALA A 154 -13.15 13.15 1.90
CA ALA A 154 -14.25 13.82 2.57
C ALA A 154 -15.36 14.12 1.54
N SER A 155 -16.42 14.77 1.99
CA SER A 155 -17.52 15.23 1.15
C SER A 155 -17.78 16.72 1.40
N GLY A 156 -16.72 17.53 1.42
CA GLY A 156 -16.79 18.97 1.71
C GLY A 156 -15.66 19.47 2.62
N GLY A 157 -15.91 20.60 3.26
CA GLY A 157 -14.97 21.31 4.13
C GLY A 157 -15.48 21.51 5.55
N GLU A 158 -14.95 22.54 6.20
CA GLU A 158 -15.26 22.88 7.59
C GLU A 158 -16.73 23.28 7.76
N SER A 159 -17.34 23.92 6.75
CA SER A 159 -18.77 24.25 6.75
C SER A 159 -19.67 23.01 6.75
N GLU A 160 -19.22 21.90 6.17
CA GLU A 160 -19.92 20.61 6.16
C GLU A 160 -19.52 19.69 7.33
N GLY A 161 -18.61 20.17 8.20
CA GLY A 161 -18.17 19.50 9.42
C GLY A 161 -16.97 18.57 9.26
N TYR A 162 -16.18 18.70 8.19
CA TYR A 162 -14.93 17.96 7.96
C TYR A 162 -13.70 18.78 8.39
N ASP A 163 -12.55 18.13 8.61
CA ASP A 163 -11.26 18.81 8.83
C ASP A 163 -10.18 18.28 7.85
N GLY A 164 -9.01 17.83 8.33
CA GLY A 164 -7.92 17.36 7.47
C GLY A 164 -8.07 15.91 7.00
N LEU A 165 -7.35 15.52 5.93
CA LEU A 165 -7.23 14.11 5.58
C LEU A 165 -5.99 13.46 6.24
N PHE A 166 -4.86 14.17 6.28
CA PHE A 166 -3.59 13.61 6.77
C PHE A 166 -2.78 14.64 7.58
N ASP A 167 -3.00 14.66 8.89
CA ASP A 167 -2.50 15.71 9.79
C ASP A 167 -1.38 15.21 10.71
N MET A 168 -0.38 16.07 10.97
CA MET A 168 0.80 15.82 11.81
C MET A 168 1.09 17.01 12.71
N LYS A 169 1.14 16.77 14.03
CA LYS A 169 1.27 17.81 15.05
C LYS A 169 2.27 17.37 16.13
N ASN A 170 2.73 18.31 16.94
CA ASN A 170 3.43 18.04 18.21
C ASN A 170 4.60 17.05 18.07
N ASP A 171 5.65 17.46 17.34
CA ASP A 171 6.89 16.70 17.14
C ASP A 171 6.63 15.32 16.50
N THR A 172 5.92 15.25 15.37
CA THR A 172 5.76 14.02 14.56
C THR A 172 6.83 13.94 13.47
N LYS A 173 7.56 12.82 13.36
CA LYS A 173 8.74 12.69 12.47
C LYS A 173 8.85 11.34 11.76
N TYR A 174 9.59 11.32 10.64
CA TYR A 174 9.88 10.12 9.84
C TYR A 174 8.60 9.47 9.30
N VAL A 175 7.84 10.26 8.55
CA VAL A 175 6.57 9.83 7.95
C VAL A 175 6.72 9.74 6.44
N THR A 176 6.11 8.74 5.82
CA THR A 176 5.98 8.63 4.37
C THR A 176 4.54 8.34 4.01
N LEU A 177 3.98 9.17 3.13
CA LEU A 177 2.70 8.95 2.48
C LEU A 177 2.98 8.64 1.01
N SER A 178 2.67 7.42 0.59
CA SER A 178 2.98 6.94 -0.76
C SER A 178 1.77 6.31 -1.43
N TYR A 179 1.72 6.42 -2.77
CA TYR A 179 0.73 5.74 -3.60
C TYR A 179 -0.72 5.93 -3.13
N SER A 180 -1.05 7.06 -2.51
CA SER A 180 -2.34 7.27 -1.87
C SER A 180 -3.17 8.31 -2.61
N VAL A 181 -4.50 8.23 -2.47
CA VAL A 181 -5.46 9.19 -3.02
C VAL A 181 -5.97 10.05 -1.89
N LEU A 182 -5.89 11.37 -2.04
CA LEU A 182 -6.49 12.36 -1.16
C LEU A 182 -7.47 13.19 -1.99
N ARG A 183 -8.76 13.21 -1.62
CA ARG A 183 -9.75 13.88 -2.48
C ARG A 183 -10.96 14.47 -1.78
N ASN A 184 -11.62 15.40 -2.48
CA ASN A 184 -12.94 15.95 -2.16
C ASN A 184 -13.03 16.58 -0.76
N SER A 185 -11.93 17.16 -0.30
CA SER A 185 -11.80 17.82 1.01
C SER A 185 -11.36 19.27 0.84
N GLU A 186 -11.77 20.15 1.75
CA GLU A 186 -11.18 21.50 1.82
C GLU A 186 -9.68 21.44 2.21
N ARG A 187 -9.27 20.45 2.99
CA ARG A 187 -7.92 20.38 3.58
C ARG A 187 -7.29 19.03 3.33
N GLY A 188 -6.19 19.01 2.58
CA GLY A 188 -5.41 17.79 2.35
C GLY A 188 -4.69 17.30 3.61
N GLY A 189 -3.86 18.15 4.22
CA GLY A 189 -3.10 17.77 5.41
C GLY A 189 -2.23 18.88 5.96
N LEU A 190 -2.23 18.99 7.29
CA LEU A 190 -1.46 19.95 8.06
C LEU A 190 -0.21 19.31 8.67
N ILE A 191 0.94 19.97 8.60
CA ILE A 191 2.17 19.57 9.29
C ILE A 191 2.63 20.75 10.15
N GLY A 192 2.38 20.64 11.45
CA GLY A 192 2.53 21.73 12.41
C GLY A 192 1.23 22.51 12.58
N SER A 193 0.66 22.45 13.80
CA SER A 193 -0.64 23.05 14.15
C SER A 193 -0.64 24.58 14.18
N SER A 194 0.51 25.20 14.48
CA SER A 194 0.71 26.65 14.58
C SER A 194 2.09 27.04 14.06
N GLU A 195 2.34 28.34 13.86
CA GLU A 195 3.68 28.84 13.47
C GLU A 195 4.77 28.57 14.55
N SER A 196 4.37 28.17 15.76
CA SER A 196 5.28 27.69 16.82
C SER A 196 5.48 26.17 16.84
N ASP A 197 4.63 25.38 16.16
CA ASP A 197 4.71 23.92 16.09
C ASP A 197 5.59 23.49 14.89
N THR A 198 6.86 23.88 14.95
CA THR A 198 7.84 23.76 13.85
C THR A 198 8.74 22.53 13.97
N SER A 199 8.50 21.68 14.97
CA SER A 199 9.31 20.49 15.24
C SER A 199 8.92 19.26 14.44
N ASN A 200 7.88 19.34 13.60
CA ASN A 200 7.37 18.23 12.79
C ASN A 200 8.26 17.97 11.56
N GLY A 201 8.19 16.77 11.00
CA GLY A 201 9.05 16.28 9.92
C GLY A 201 10.22 15.46 10.45
N PHE A 202 10.91 14.64 9.66
CA PHE A 202 10.98 14.61 8.22
C PHE A 202 9.80 13.87 7.56
N VAL A 203 9.30 14.37 6.43
CA VAL A 203 8.14 13.80 5.73
C VAL A 203 8.40 13.56 4.25
N THR A 204 7.96 12.42 3.71
CA THR A 204 7.97 12.16 2.26
C THR A 204 6.55 12.00 1.74
N PHE A 205 6.28 12.61 0.59
CA PHE A 205 5.05 12.46 -0.19
C PHE A 205 5.45 11.99 -1.59
N HIS A 206 5.05 10.80 -2.00
CA HIS A 206 5.31 10.39 -3.38
C HIS A 206 4.23 9.54 -4.02
N HIS A 207 4.08 9.70 -5.34
CA HIS A 207 3.12 8.92 -6.14
C HIS A 207 1.68 9.02 -5.64
N ASN A 208 1.34 10.12 -4.95
CA ASN A 208 -0.01 10.36 -4.46
C ASN A 208 -0.83 11.10 -5.52
N LEU A 209 -2.14 10.86 -5.50
CA LEU A 209 -3.13 11.68 -6.20
C LEU A 209 -3.76 12.65 -5.21
N TYR A 210 -3.60 13.94 -5.47
CA TYR A 210 -4.30 15.02 -4.78
C TYR A 210 -5.37 15.57 -5.73
N GLN A 211 -6.64 15.26 -5.48
CA GLN A 211 -7.72 15.55 -6.42
C GLN A 211 -8.86 16.35 -5.78
N ASN A 212 -9.24 17.48 -6.39
CA ASN A 212 -10.37 18.28 -5.92
C ASN A 212 -10.22 18.64 -4.43
N LEU A 213 -9.11 19.31 -4.11
CA LEU A 213 -8.78 19.77 -2.76
C LEU A 213 -8.71 21.30 -2.75
N ASN A 214 -9.21 21.94 -1.71
CA ASN A 214 -9.12 23.40 -1.64
C ASN A 214 -7.70 23.87 -1.34
N SER A 215 -7.10 23.35 -0.27
CA SER A 215 -5.75 23.74 0.15
C SER A 215 -5.02 22.69 0.98
N ARG A 216 -3.81 23.04 1.43
CA ARG A 216 -2.96 22.24 2.34
C ARG A 216 -2.58 20.90 1.73
N VAL A 217 -1.82 20.91 0.63
CA VAL A 217 -1.38 19.68 -0.05
C VAL A 217 0.15 19.52 -0.15
N PRO A 218 0.93 19.60 0.96
CA PRO A 218 0.51 19.87 2.33
C PRO A 218 0.68 21.35 2.72
N LEU A 219 0.18 21.72 3.90
CA LEU A 219 0.70 22.89 4.63
C LEU A 219 1.83 22.42 5.56
N LEU A 220 3.02 22.98 5.41
CA LEU A 220 4.22 22.59 6.15
C LEU A 220 4.79 23.77 6.93
N ARG A 221 4.99 23.59 8.24
CA ARG A 221 5.66 24.54 9.14
C ARG A 221 6.95 23.96 9.70
N GLY A 222 8.06 24.68 9.55
CA GLY A 222 9.38 24.33 10.08
C GLY A 222 10.09 23.13 9.44
N GLY A 223 9.45 21.97 9.43
CA GLY A 223 10.04 20.69 9.04
C GLY A 223 10.70 20.64 7.66
N ILE A 224 11.43 19.54 7.45
CA ILE A 224 11.94 19.17 6.12
C ILE A 224 10.98 18.16 5.49
N ALA A 225 10.63 18.38 4.22
CA ALA A 225 9.85 17.44 3.44
C ALA A 225 10.44 17.18 2.05
N HIS A 226 10.02 16.09 1.44
CA HIS A 226 10.27 15.76 0.04
C HIS A 226 8.94 15.38 -0.62
N SER A 227 8.57 16.08 -1.68
CA SER A 227 7.39 15.81 -2.49
C SER A 227 7.85 15.45 -3.90
N TYR A 228 7.64 14.20 -4.33
CA TYR A 228 8.03 13.80 -5.68
C TYR A 228 7.06 12.86 -6.39
N ASN A 229 6.97 12.99 -7.71
CA ASN A 229 6.07 12.20 -8.56
C ASN A 229 4.61 12.14 -8.07
N ASN A 230 4.12 13.19 -7.42
CA ASN A 230 2.70 13.31 -7.09
C ASN A 230 1.95 13.96 -8.24
N HIS A 231 0.68 13.60 -8.38
CA HIS A 231 -0.26 14.22 -9.30
C HIS A 231 -1.23 15.12 -8.51
N PHE A 232 -1.20 16.42 -8.79
CA PHE A 232 -2.08 17.41 -8.19
C PHE A 232 -3.06 17.90 -9.25
N THR A 233 -4.35 17.70 -9.04
CA THR A 233 -5.41 18.02 -10.02
C THR A 233 -6.60 18.70 -9.34
N GLY A 234 -7.02 19.84 -9.87
CA GLY A 234 -8.15 20.58 -9.30
C GLY A 234 -7.86 21.16 -7.92
N ILE A 235 -6.65 21.69 -7.68
CA ILE A 235 -6.35 22.40 -6.43
C ILE A 235 -6.90 23.82 -6.51
N VAL A 236 -7.89 24.14 -5.66
CA VAL A 236 -8.75 25.31 -5.84
C VAL A 236 -8.10 26.62 -5.38
N GLU A 237 -7.45 26.62 -4.21
CA GLU A 237 -6.90 27.86 -3.62
C GLU A 237 -5.39 27.88 -3.52
N SER A 238 -4.75 26.86 -2.92
CA SER A 238 -3.29 26.81 -2.79
C SER A 238 -2.76 25.39 -2.59
N GLY A 239 -1.58 25.11 -3.14
CA GLY A 239 -0.96 23.80 -3.10
C GLY A 239 -0.05 23.56 -1.88
N ILE A 240 1.20 23.21 -2.19
CA ILE A 240 2.28 23.04 -1.21
C ILE A 240 2.57 24.40 -0.58
N ASN A 241 2.30 24.51 0.72
CA ASN A 241 2.43 25.76 1.47
C ASN A 241 3.55 25.66 2.52
N SER A 242 4.73 26.17 2.17
CA SER A 242 5.94 26.15 3.02
C SER A 242 6.00 27.42 3.88
N ARG A 243 5.99 27.26 5.21
CA ARG A 243 5.87 28.35 6.22
C ARG A 243 6.83 28.17 7.40
N ALA A 244 7.01 29.22 8.19
CA ALA A 244 7.73 29.20 9.46
C ALA A 244 9.08 28.44 9.39
N GLY A 245 9.89 28.75 8.36
CA GLY A 245 11.20 28.12 8.17
C GLY A 245 11.19 26.70 7.59
N ALA A 246 10.03 26.19 7.16
CA ALA A 246 9.91 24.93 6.43
C ALA A 246 10.81 24.88 5.20
N ARG A 247 11.28 23.68 4.86
CA ARG A 247 12.06 23.43 3.64
C ARG A 247 11.53 22.18 2.95
N ILE A 248 11.15 22.31 1.68
CA ILE A 248 10.64 21.19 0.91
C ILE A 248 11.34 21.06 -0.45
N GLN A 249 11.79 19.86 -0.77
CA GLN A 249 12.20 19.53 -2.15
C GLN A 249 10.96 19.05 -2.92
N VAL A 250 10.74 19.60 -4.10
CA VAL A 250 9.57 19.37 -4.94
C VAL A 250 10.05 18.90 -6.31
N ASP A 251 10.06 17.59 -6.53
CA ASP A 251 10.72 16.98 -7.69
C ASP A 251 9.74 16.19 -8.57
N ASN A 252 9.76 16.46 -9.88
CA ASN A 252 9.03 15.69 -10.88
C ASN A 252 7.54 15.46 -10.56
N ASN A 253 6.86 16.41 -9.93
CA ASN A 253 5.41 16.37 -9.73
C ASN A 253 4.69 16.89 -10.98
N TYR A 254 3.45 16.45 -11.18
CA TYR A 254 2.55 16.96 -12.21
C TYR A 254 1.43 17.76 -11.57
N PHE A 255 1.35 19.05 -11.88
CA PHE A 255 0.28 19.93 -11.42
C PHE A 255 -0.62 20.26 -12.60
N GLU A 256 -1.92 19.99 -12.49
CA GLU A 256 -2.92 20.25 -13.53
C GLU A 256 -4.15 20.98 -12.97
N ASP A 257 -4.74 21.86 -13.77
CA ASP A 257 -6.03 22.52 -13.47
C ASP A 257 -6.09 23.10 -12.05
N SER A 258 -5.01 23.78 -11.64
CA SER A 258 -4.77 24.13 -10.24
C SER A 258 -4.34 25.57 -10.06
N LYS A 259 -4.45 26.07 -8.83
CA LYS A 259 -4.03 27.43 -8.46
C LYS A 259 -2.97 27.42 -7.37
N ASP A 260 -1.99 28.31 -7.49
CA ASP A 260 -1.02 28.65 -6.44
C ASP A 260 -0.38 27.40 -5.83
N VAL A 261 0.11 26.50 -6.70
CA VAL A 261 0.46 25.13 -6.31
C VAL A 261 1.71 25.00 -5.44
N LEU A 262 2.51 26.06 -5.34
CA LEU A 262 3.70 26.13 -4.49
C LEU A 262 3.91 27.56 -4.00
N GLY A 263 4.17 27.74 -2.70
CA GLY A 263 4.52 29.04 -2.16
C GLY A 263 4.46 29.11 -0.65
N THR A 264 4.42 30.33 -0.13
CA THR A 264 4.00 30.64 1.25
C THR A 264 2.69 31.42 1.13
N PHE A 265 1.61 30.91 1.72
CA PHE A 265 0.29 31.57 1.64
C PHE A 265 -0.30 31.78 3.02
N TYR A 266 -1.07 32.85 3.20
CA TYR A 266 -1.79 33.23 4.43
C TYR A 266 -0.89 33.52 5.64
N THR A 267 0.37 33.90 5.42
CA THR A 267 1.33 34.33 6.47
C THR A 267 2.53 35.07 5.86
N ASP A 268 3.19 35.91 6.64
CA ASP A 268 4.51 36.48 6.34
C ASP A 268 5.68 35.62 6.88
N GLU A 269 5.41 34.60 7.68
CA GLU A 269 6.40 33.62 8.14
C GLU A 269 6.75 32.63 7.02
N ARG A 270 7.73 32.99 6.21
CA ARG A 270 8.10 32.24 5.01
C ARG A 270 8.82 30.93 5.32
N GLY A 271 8.50 29.92 4.52
CA GLY A 271 9.36 28.76 4.29
C GLY A 271 10.17 28.93 3.01
N ALA A 272 10.81 27.85 2.59
CA ALA A 272 11.61 27.76 1.38
C ALA A 272 11.37 26.44 0.65
N TRP A 273 11.78 26.39 -0.61
CA TRP A 273 11.65 25.21 -1.46
C TRP A 273 12.84 25.06 -2.42
N GLU A 274 13.10 23.81 -2.80
CA GLU A 274 13.92 23.43 -3.94
C GLU A 274 13.02 22.75 -4.96
N VAL A 275 13.17 23.09 -6.25
CA VAL A 275 12.31 22.56 -7.32
C VAL A 275 13.13 21.95 -8.45
N ASN A 276 12.75 20.77 -8.92
CA ASN A 276 13.35 20.14 -10.09
C ASN A 276 12.29 19.40 -10.92
N GLY A 277 12.33 19.54 -12.25
CA GLY A 277 11.58 18.67 -13.17
C GLY A 277 10.04 18.66 -13.07
N ASN A 278 9.41 19.57 -12.33
CA ASN A 278 7.94 19.63 -12.22
C ASN A 278 7.29 20.12 -13.52
N LEU A 279 6.08 19.64 -13.79
CA LEU A 279 5.23 20.14 -14.88
C LEU A 279 4.03 20.89 -14.33
N PHE A 280 3.73 22.04 -14.96
CA PHE A 280 2.62 22.92 -14.62
C PHE A 280 1.71 23.05 -15.84
N ASP A 281 0.63 22.28 -15.85
CA ASP A 281 -0.39 22.25 -16.89
C ASP A 281 -1.63 23.03 -16.41
N ASN A 282 -2.05 24.04 -17.17
CA ASN A 282 -3.18 24.91 -16.77
C ASN A 282 -3.12 25.42 -15.30
N VAL A 283 -1.92 25.79 -14.82
CA VAL A 283 -1.74 26.32 -13.46
C VAL A 283 -1.85 27.85 -13.46
N THR A 284 -2.68 28.38 -12.57
CA THR A 284 -2.82 29.82 -12.35
C THR A 284 -2.10 30.28 -11.09
N TRP A 285 -1.62 31.52 -11.10
CA TRP A 285 -0.83 32.10 -10.01
C TRP A 285 -1.40 33.47 -9.63
N SER A 286 -1.54 33.73 -8.34
CA SER A 286 -1.86 35.05 -7.83
C SER A 286 -0.63 35.98 -7.86
N SER A 287 -0.85 37.28 -7.73
CA SER A 287 0.24 38.24 -7.54
C SER A 287 0.76 38.16 -6.10
N PRO A 288 2.07 38.37 -5.86
CA PRO A 288 2.59 38.50 -4.51
C PRO A 288 1.90 39.60 -3.71
N GLY A 289 1.62 39.33 -2.43
CA GLY A 289 1.03 40.24 -1.46
C GLY A 289 1.80 40.23 -0.13
N SER A 290 1.25 40.85 0.91
CA SER A 290 1.91 40.93 2.23
C SER A 290 2.01 39.59 2.96
N GLU A 291 1.10 38.66 2.66
CA GLU A 291 1.00 37.34 3.31
C GLU A 291 0.87 36.20 2.30
N ASN A 292 1.08 36.49 1.01
CA ASN A 292 0.99 35.52 -0.07
C ASN A 292 2.19 35.70 -1.00
N TYR A 293 2.99 34.66 -1.10
CA TYR A 293 4.24 34.59 -1.86
C TYR A 293 4.20 33.35 -2.77
N PRO A 294 3.40 33.39 -3.86
CA PRO A 294 3.35 32.30 -4.83
C PRO A 294 4.72 32.13 -5.49
N ALA A 295 5.11 30.88 -5.78
CA ALA A 295 6.40 30.59 -6.39
C ALA A 295 6.41 30.88 -7.90
N GLY A 296 5.25 30.75 -8.58
CA GLY A 296 5.14 30.97 -10.01
C GLY A 296 4.73 32.39 -10.42
N PRO A 297 4.56 32.64 -11.74
CA PRO A 297 4.66 31.66 -12.82
C PRO A 297 6.11 31.26 -13.17
N ASN A 298 7.11 32.04 -12.76
CA ASN A 298 8.53 31.68 -12.93
C ASN A 298 9.07 31.02 -11.65
N VAL A 299 8.75 29.74 -11.48
CA VAL A 299 9.12 28.97 -10.28
C VAL A 299 10.65 28.80 -10.22
N GLN A 300 11.23 29.19 -9.09
CA GLN A 300 12.67 29.09 -8.81
C GLN A 300 12.91 28.52 -7.41
N SER A 301 14.01 27.78 -7.24
CA SER A 301 14.47 27.34 -5.93
C SER A 301 14.88 28.53 -5.06
N THR A 302 14.50 28.49 -3.79
CA THR A 302 14.88 29.50 -2.78
C THR A 302 15.87 28.97 -1.75
N THR A 303 16.15 27.66 -1.79
CA THR A 303 17.10 26.97 -0.92
C THR A 303 17.61 25.70 -1.59
N SER A 304 18.45 24.96 -0.86
CA SER A 304 18.77 23.56 -1.16
C SER A 304 18.38 22.68 0.03
N VAL A 305 17.86 21.49 -0.26
CA VAL A 305 17.36 20.51 0.68
C VAL A 305 18.13 19.21 0.50
N ALA A 306 18.58 18.62 1.59
CA ALA A 306 19.31 17.35 1.55
C ALA A 306 18.35 16.18 1.77
N ILE A 307 18.26 15.26 0.81
CA ILE A 307 17.45 14.03 0.89
C ILE A 307 18.36 12.84 1.22
N PRO A 308 18.31 12.30 2.45
CA PRO A 308 19.27 11.31 2.93
C PRO A 308 18.84 9.86 2.66
N TYR A 309 17.98 9.62 1.67
CA TYR A 309 17.54 8.29 1.25
C TYR A 309 17.57 8.15 -0.28
N SER A 310 17.73 6.91 -0.73
CA SER A 310 17.66 6.59 -2.16
C SER A 310 16.21 6.67 -2.65
N HIS A 311 16.01 7.23 -3.83
CA HIS A 311 14.73 7.30 -4.50
C HIS A 311 14.96 7.28 -6.01
N ARG A 312 13.96 6.80 -6.75
CA ARG A 312 13.93 6.84 -8.21
C ARG A 312 12.79 7.76 -8.63
N LEU A 313 13.08 8.68 -9.54
CA LEU A 313 12.11 9.64 -10.06
C LEU A 313 11.59 9.18 -11.41
N ASP A 314 10.28 9.08 -11.55
CA ASP A 314 9.63 9.04 -12.85
C ASP A 314 9.76 10.39 -13.55
N ARG A 315 9.69 10.36 -14.88
CA ARG A 315 9.52 11.57 -15.67
C ARG A 315 8.15 12.16 -15.35
N ALA A 316 8.11 13.47 -15.08
CA ALA A 316 6.89 14.14 -14.63
C ALA A 316 5.70 13.95 -15.60
N GLU A 317 5.94 13.86 -16.90
CA GLU A 317 4.88 13.63 -17.90
C GLU A 317 4.15 12.28 -17.77
N CYS A 318 4.79 11.29 -17.15
CA CYS A 318 4.20 9.97 -16.93
C CYS A 318 3.42 9.89 -15.63
N VAL A 319 3.65 10.82 -14.70
CA VAL A 319 3.10 10.80 -13.34
C VAL A 319 1.58 10.63 -13.35
N PRO A 320 0.77 11.34 -14.17
CA PRO A 320 -0.67 11.11 -14.22
C PRO A 320 -1.04 9.66 -14.51
N SER A 321 -0.40 9.02 -15.50
CA SER A 321 -0.69 7.61 -15.86
C SER A 321 -0.25 6.62 -14.79
N ILE A 322 0.91 6.84 -14.17
CA ILE A 322 1.44 5.98 -13.10
C ILE A 322 0.51 6.08 -11.91
N VAL A 323 0.27 7.30 -11.41
CA VAL A 323 -0.58 7.56 -10.25
C VAL A 323 -1.99 7.03 -10.50
N ALA A 324 -2.55 7.18 -11.70
CA ALA A 324 -3.84 6.60 -12.04
C ALA A 324 -3.86 5.07 -11.99
N ALA A 325 -2.75 4.40 -12.26
CA ALA A 325 -2.62 2.94 -12.21
C ALA A 325 -2.34 2.40 -10.80
N THR A 326 -1.57 3.15 -10.00
CA THR A 326 -1.02 2.68 -8.73
C THR A 326 -1.75 3.21 -7.51
N ALA A 327 -2.19 4.47 -7.51
CA ALA A 327 -2.59 5.14 -6.28
C ALA A 327 -3.97 4.72 -5.74
N GLY A 328 -4.03 4.53 -4.43
CA GLY A 328 -5.23 4.29 -3.64
C GLY A 328 -5.40 2.84 -3.20
N ALA A 329 -6.43 2.63 -2.39
CA ALA A 329 -6.81 1.32 -1.92
C ALA A 329 -7.25 0.40 -3.07
N ASN A 330 -7.04 -0.90 -2.91
CA ASN A 330 -7.44 -1.97 -3.84
C ASN A 330 -6.84 -1.84 -5.24
N ARG A 331 -5.63 -1.25 -5.36
CA ARG A 331 -4.86 -1.20 -6.61
C ARG A 331 -3.87 -2.35 -6.78
N GLY A 332 -3.93 -3.34 -5.90
CA GLY A 332 -3.00 -4.47 -5.89
C GLY A 332 -1.60 -4.07 -5.45
N LEU A 333 -1.46 -2.99 -4.69
CA LEU A 333 -0.18 -2.47 -4.18
C LEU A 333 0.88 -2.25 -5.27
N LYS A 334 0.42 -1.91 -6.49
CA LYS A 334 1.31 -1.67 -7.61
C LYS A 334 2.17 -0.45 -7.33
N THR A 335 3.45 -0.53 -7.67
CA THR A 335 4.39 0.59 -7.55
C THR A 335 4.87 1.02 -8.93
N SER A 336 5.45 2.21 -9.02
CA SER A 336 6.24 2.57 -10.19
C SER A 336 7.53 1.77 -10.24
N ASP A 337 7.98 1.42 -11.44
CA ASP A 337 9.35 1.00 -11.65
C ASP A 337 10.33 2.17 -11.64
N GLY A 338 9.86 3.40 -11.87
CA GLY A 338 10.64 4.63 -12.05
C GLY A 338 11.00 4.92 -13.52
N ASP A 339 10.43 4.17 -14.46
CA ASP A 339 10.54 4.33 -15.91
C ASP A 339 9.16 4.40 -16.56
N CYS A 340 8.25 5.19 -15.96
CA CYS A 340 6.91 5.40 -16.49
C CYS A 340 6.00 4.17 -16.54
N SER A 341 6.32 3.10 -15.79
CA SER A 341 5.53 1.88 -15.80
C SER A 341 5.12 1.47 -14.39
N ALA A 342 3.90 0.95 -14.27
CA ALA A 342 3.40 0.38 -13.03
C ALA A 342 3.68 -1.13 -13.01
N GLN A 343 4.31 -1.60 -11.94
CA GLN A 343 4.61 -3.01 -11.69
C GLN A 343 3.83 -3.52 -10.47
N PRO A 344 3.49 -4.82 -10.42
CA PRO A 344 3.01 -5.42 -9.18
C PRO A 344 4.08 -5.32 -8.08
N PRO A 345 3.69 -5.45 -6.81
CA PRO A 345 4.66 -5.54 -5.74
C PRO A 345 5.65 -6.68 -6.00
N THR A 346 6.95 -6.42 -5.80
CA THR A 346 7.97 -7.47 -5.78
C THR A 346 7.69 -8.43 -4.62
N PRO A 347 7.68 -9.75 -4.86
CA PRO A 347 7.60 -10.74 -3.80
C PRO A 347 8.73 -10.53 -2.79
N ASP A 348 8.43 -10.64 -1.50
CA ASP A 348 9.44 -10.60 -0.44
C ASP A 348 10.36 -11.82 -0.61
N PRO A 349 11.70 -11.73 -0.42
CA PRO A 349 12.62 -12.86 -0.63
C PRO A 349 12.35 -14.09 0.26
N THR A 350 11.45 -13.97 1.24
CA THR A 350 11.02 -15.04 2.15
C THR A 350 9.69 -15.69 1.79
N ASP A 351 9.04 -15.29 0.70
CA ASP A 351 7.84 -15.94 0.18
C ASP A 351 8.16 -16.52 -1.21
N PRO A 352 8.31 -17.85 -1.38
CA PRO A 352 8.51 -18.43 -2.70
C PRO A 352 7.17 -18.46 -3.40
N ASP A 353 6.74 -17.34 -3.99
CA ASP A 353 5.65 -17.36 -4.95
C ASP A 353 6.22 -17.67 -6.35
N PRO A 354 5.58 -18.57 -7.12
CA PRO A 354 6.13 -19.12 -8.34
C PRO A 354 5.98 -18.10 -9.46
N THR A 355 7.09 -17.68 -10.04
CA THR A 355 7.08 -16.81 -11.22
C THR A 355 6.67 -17.61 -12.46
N GLU A 356 5.54 -17.24 -13.07
CA GLU A 356 5.34 -17.39 -14.52
C GLU A 356 6.10 -16.28 -15.26
N PRO A 357 6.73 -16.55 -16.41
CA PRO A 357 7.17 -15.51 -17.35
C PRO A 357 6.10 -15.22 -18.42
N ASP A 358 5.77 -13.94 -18.62
CA ASP A 358 4.99 -13.43 -19.78
C ASP A 358 5.97 -13.01 -20.91
N PRO A 359 5.61 -13.15 -22.21
CA PRO A 359 6.55 -13.25 -23.32
C PRO A 359 6.65 -11.95 -24.12
N THR A 360 7.83 -11.32 -24.17
CA THR A 360 8.26 -10.56 -25.36
C THR A 360 9.77 -10.38 -25.38
N ASP A 361 10.34 -10.69 -26.55
CA ASP A 361 11.70 -10.39 -27.06
C ASP A 361 12.81 -11.44 -26.81
N PRO A 362 13.80 -11.57 -27.72
CA PRO A 362 14.11 -12.82 -28.38
C PRO A 362 15.38 -13.48 -27.82
N ASP A 363 15.39 -14.79 -27.98
CA ASP A 363 16.47 -15.72 -27.68
C ASP A 363 17.90 -15.18 -27.94
N PRO A 364 18.88 -15.51 -27.08
CA PRO A 364 19.76 -16.59 -27.50
C PRO A 364 20.18 -17.58 -26.39
N THR A 365 20.02 -18.86 -26.76
CA THR A 365 20.74 -20.08 -26.35
C THR A 365 20.24 -20.81 -25.10
N ASP A 366 19.20 -21.60 -25.36
CA ASP A 366 18.74 -22.81 -24.67
C ASP A 366 19.87 -23.77 -24.23
N PRO A 367 19.88 -24.24 -22.97
CA PRO A 367 20.38 -25.55 -22.62
C PRO A 367 19.23 -26.57 -22.50
N ASP A 368 19.37 -27.67 -23.25
CA ASP A 368 18.53 -28.88 -23.30
C ASP A 368 17.80 -29.28 -21.98
N PRO A 369 16.63 -29.93 -22.09
CA PRO A 369 15.74 -30.21 -20.96
C PRO A 369 16.40 -31.17 -19.97
N THR A 370 16.37 -30.76 -18.71
CA THR A 370 16.99 -31.46 -17.58
C THR A 370 16.55 -32.92 -17.46
N GLU A 371 17.55 -33.73 -17.10
CA GLU A 371 17.42 -35.12 -16.67
C GLU A 371 16.27 -35.24 -15.64
N PRO A 372 15.39 -36.25 -15.74
CA PRO A 372 14.35 -36.45 -14.72
C PRO A 372 15.01 -36.61 -13.34
N PRO A 373 14.40 -36.08 -12.26
CA PRO A 373 14.99 -36.16 -10.93
C PRO A 373 15.29 -37.61 -10.56
N GLY A 374 16.49 -37.87 -10.03
CA GLY A 374 16.92 -39.19 -9.65
C GLY A 374 16.00 -39.83 -8.61
N GLY A 375 15.56 -41.07 -8.86
CA GLY A 375 14.66 -41.82 -7.98
C GLY A 375 13.89 -42.91 -8.72
N ALA A 376 13.23 -43.81 -7.98
CA ALA A 376 12.34 -44.81 -8.57
C ALA A 376 11.03 -44.16 -9.03
N ASN A 377 10.61 -44.39 -10.28
CA ASN A 377 9.30 -43.92 -10.73
C ASN A 377 8.19 -44.77 -10.09
N LEU A 378 7.60 -44.24 -9.02
CA LEU A 378 6.59 -44.93 -8.22
C LEU A 378 5.29 -45.20 -8.99
N SER A 379 5.01 -44.48 -10.08
CA SER A 379 3.86 -44.79 -10.95
C SER A 379 3.99 -46.15 -11.64
N LEU A 380 5.23 -46.64 -11.84
CA LEU A 380 5.52 -47.93 -12.48
C LEU A 380 5.61 -49.09 -11.48
N ALA A 381 5.40 -48.83 -10.19
CA ALA A 381 5.50 -49.85 -9.15
C ALA A 381 4.44 -50.96 -9.33
N SER A 382 4.79 -52.21 -9.00
CA SER A 382 3.84 -53.31 -8.96
C SER A 382 2.74 -53.01 -7.94
N GLY A 383 1.48 -52.96 -8.39
CA GLY A 383 0.33 -52.54 -7.56
C GLY A 383 -0.12 -51.09 -7.79
N ALA A 384 0.59 -50.31 -8.61
CA ALA A 384 0.12 -48.98 -8.99
C ALA A 384 -1.12 -49.06 -9.91
N GLY A 385 -2.18 -48.37 -9.53
CA GLY A 385 -3.40 -48.18 -10.28
C GLY A 385 -3.53 -46.76 -10.83
N ALA A 386 -4.47 -46.56 -11.75
CA ALA A 386 -4.90 -45.21 -12.15
C ALA A 386 -6.37 -45.20 -12.50
N ASP A 387 -7.04 -44.09 -12.18
CA ASP A 387 -8.41 -43.78 -12.55
C ASP A 387 -8.56 -42.28 -12.85
N GLY A 388 -9.73 -41.89 -13.34
CA GLY A 388 -10.00 -40.51 -13.70
C GLY A 388 -11.47 -40.24 -13.94
N SER A 389 -11.78 -38.98 -14.24
CA SER A 389 -13.16 -38.50 -14.46
C SER A 389 -13.72 -38.91 -15.82
N SER A 390 -12.90 -38.88 -16.87
CA SER A 390 -13.25 -39.28 -18.24
C SER A 390 -11.99 -39.45 -19.08
N LYS A 391 -12.11 -39.96 -20.31
CA LYS A 391 -10.99 -40.07 -21.24
C LYS A 391 -11.40 -39.80 -22.69
N ALA A 392 -10.56 -39.09 -23.44
CA ALA A 392 -10.71 -38.87 -24.86
C ALA A 392 -10.53 -40.18 -25.63
N GLY A 393 -11.13 -40.27 -26.82
CA GLY A 393 -10.92 -41.40 -27.74
C GLY A 393 -9.43 -41.57 -28.06
N GLY A 394 -8.93 -42.81 -28.03
CA GLY A 394 -7.52 -43.13 -28.27
C GLY A 394 -6.61 -43.02 -27.03
N THR A 395 -7.14 -42.63 -25.86
CA THR A 395 -6.36 -42.54 -24.61
C THR A 395 -6.82 -43.55 -23.56
N SER A 396 -6.01 -43.76 -22.52
CA SER A 396 -6.33 -44.63 -21.39
C SER A 396 -5.83 -44.03 -20.07
N TYR A 397 -6.49 -44.33 -18.95
CA TYR A 397 -5.97 -44.01 -17.62
C TYR A 397 -4.64 -44.73 -17.35
N GLY A 398 -4.40 -45.88 -18.00
CA GLY A 398 -3.13 -46.62 -17.88
C GLY A 398 -1.93 -45.86 -18.43
N ASN A 399 -2.15 -44.94 -19.38
CA ASN A 399 -1.06 -44.26 -20.10
C ASN A 399 -0.26 -43.30 -19.20
N VAL A 400 -0.79 -42.87 -18.06
CA VAL A 400 0.00 -42.05 -17.12
C VAL A 400 0.96 -42.88 -16.26
N ARG A 401 0.99 -44.21 -16.44
CA ARG A 401 1.78 -45.14 -15.62
C ARG A 401 2.34 -46.35 -16.38
N ASP A 402 2.46 -46.27 -17.70
CA ASP A 402 3.00 -47.36 -18.53
C ASP A 402 4.50 -47.18 -18.85
N GLY A 403 5.05 -45.99 -18.55
CA GLY A 403 6.46 -45.66 -18.81
C GLY A 403 6.75 -45.34 -20.28
N ASP A 404 5.72 -45.28 -21.13
CA ASP A 404 5.85 -44.96 -22.54
C ASP A 404 5.59 -43.46 -22.77
N MET A 405 6.64 -42.73 -23.11
CA MET A 405 6.56 -41.29 -23.36
C MET A 405 5.80 -40.91 -24.64
N SER A 406 5.40 -41.89 -25.46
CA SER A 406 4.58 -41.68 -26.66
C SER A 406 3.08 -41.82 -26.39
N THR A 407 2.68 -42.32 -25.23
CA THR A 407 1.27 -42.43 -24.83
C THR A 407 0.91 -41.31 -23.85
N TYR A 408 -0.37 -40.95 -23.80
CA TYR A 408 -0.86 -39.92 -22.88
C TYR A 408 -2.32 -40.19 -22.49
N TRP A 409 -2.74 -39.57 -21.39
CA TRP A 409 -4.15 -39.43 -21.03
C TRP A 409 -4.63 -38.02 -21.37
N SER A 410 -5.87 -37.91 -21.82
CA SER A 410 -6.57 -36.63 -21.97
C SER A 410 -8.04 -36.83 -21.58
N PRO A 411 -8.68 -35.86 -20.91
CA PRO A 411 -10.11 -35.95 -20.61
C PRO A 411 -10.96 -35.86 -21.88
N SER A 412 -12.20 -36.34 -21.83
CA SER A 412 -13.13 -36.26 -22.97
C SER A 412 -13.66 -34.85 -23.25
N GLY A 413 -13.40 -33.87 -22.39
CA GLY A 413 -13.84 -32.48 -22.50
C GLY A 413 -12.71 -31.52 -22.09
N ALA A 414 -13.02 -30.23 -21.97
CA ALA A 414 -12.01 -29.20 -21.66
C ALA A 414 -11.37 -29.33 -20.26
N THR A 415 -11.98 -30.10 -19.35
CA THR A 415 -11.45 -30.35 -18.02
C THR A 415 -11.58 -31.83 -17.65
N GLY A 416 -10.70 -32.30 -16.79
CA GLY A 416 -10.85 -33.59 -16.14
C GLY A 416 -9.79 -33.86 -15.10
N ARG A 417 -9.97 -34.95 -14.36
CA ARG A 417 -9.06 -35.41 -13.32
C ARG A 417 -8.51 -36.78 -13.72
N ILE A 418 -7.20 -36.94 -13.54
CA ILE A 418 -6.52 -38.24 -13.54
C ILE A 418 -5.87 -38.43 -12.18
N SER A 419 -5.75 -39.68 -11.73
CA SER A 419 -5.12 -40.02 -10.46
C SER A 419 -4.30 -41.29 -10.61
N VAL A 420 -3.09 -41.29 -10.05
CA VAL A 420 -2.28 -42.49 -9.80
C VAL A 420 -2.49 -42.88 -8.34
N LYS A 421 -2.64 -44.19 -8.08
CA LYS A 421 -2.93 -44.73 -6.75
C LYS A 421 -2.09 -45.96 -6.47
N TRP A 422 -1.89 -46.26 -5.20
CA TRP A 422 -1.13 -47.40 -4.71
C TRP A 422 -1.97 -48.18 -3.68
N ASP A 423 -1.69 -49.47 -3.52
CA ASP A 423 -2.42 -50.35 -2.60
C ASP A 423 -2.13 -50.04 -1.11
N SER A 424 -1.11 -49.22 -0.83
CA SER A 424 -0.76 -48.70 0.49
C SER A 424 -0.31 -47.24 0.39
N ASP A 425 -0.22 -46.56 1.54
CA ASP A 425 0.33 -45.19 1.57
C ASP A 425 1.76 -45.15 1.03
N VAL A 426 2.02 -44.18 0.16
CA VAL A 426 3.31 -43.96 -0.51
C VAL A 426 3.72 -42.50 -0.35
N THR A 427 4.94 -42.26 0.13
CA THR A 427 5.53 -40.92 0.15
C THR A 427 6.09 -40.59 -1.24
N VAL A 428 5.65 -39.49 -1.82
CA VAL A 428 6.09 -39.00 -3.12
C VAL A 428 6.89 -37.72 -2.91
N SER A 429 8.18 -37.74 -3.25
CA SER A 429 9.07 -36.57 -3.08
C SER A 429 8.99 -35.57 -4.23
N SER A 430 8.56 -36.01 -5.42
CA SER A 430 8.38 -35.17 -6.59
C SER A 430 7.35 -35.78 -7.53
N ILE A 431 6.60 -34.92 -8.23
CA ILE A 431 5.67 -35.31 -9.27
C ILE A 431 6.11 -34.62 -10.55
N ASN A 432 6.49 -35.41 -11.56
CA ASN A 432 6.83 -34.91 -12.88
C ASN A 432 5.63 -35.10 -13.80
N ILE A 433 4.97 -34.01 -14.17
CA ILE A 433 3.94 -34.01 -15.21
C ILE A 433 4.61 -33.59 -16.50
N ARG A 434 4.42 -34.40 -17.55
CA ARG A 434 4.91 -34.08 -18.89
C ARG A 434 3.72 -33.86 -19.80
N GLU A 435 3.70 -32.72 -20.46
CA GLU A 435 2.66 -32.38 -21.41
C GLU A 435 3.05 -32.85 -22.80
N ALA A 436 2.07 -33.37 -23.54
CA ALA A 436 2.26 -33.60 -24.97
C ALA A 436 2.49 -32.24 -25.66
N ALA A 437 3.43 -32.18 -26.59
CA ALA A 437 3.76 -30.95 -27.31
C ALA A 437 2.49 -30.30 -27.91
N GLY A 438 2.27 -29.03 -27.60
CA GLY A 438 1.10 -28.26 -28.06
C GLY A 438 -0.15 -28.36 -27.18
N ALA A 439 -0.09 -29.03 -26.01
CA ALA A 439 -1.16 -28.98 -25.02
C ALA A 439 -1.06 -27.70 -24.17
N GLY A 440 -2.12 -26.89 -24.11
CA GLY A 440 -2.22 -25.73 -23.21
C GLY A 440 -3.13 -26.06 -22.04
N VAL A 441 -2.58 -26.68 -20.99
CA VAL A 441 -3.39 -27.20 -19.88
C VAL A 441 -2.92 -26.63 -18.55
N LEU A 442 -3.86 -26.12 -17.76
CA LEU A 442 -3.63 -25.77 -16.36
C LEU A 442 -3.90 -27.01 -15.50
N TRP A 443 -2.92 -27.43 -14.72
CA TRP A 443 -3.06 -28.55 -13.80
C TRP A 443 -3.10 -28.07 -12.35
N ALA A 444 -3.81 -28.81 -11.51
CA ALA A 444 -3.70 -28.71 -10.07
C ALA A 444 -3.46 -30.11 -9.52
N VAL A 445 -2.39 -30.28 -8.73
CA VAL A 445 -2.05 -31.56 -8.11
C VAL A 445 -2.67 -31.60 -6.71
N TRP A 446 -3.41 -32.67 -6.43
CA TRP A 446 -4.08 -32.85 -5.14
C TRP A 446 -3.69 -34.20 -4.55
N GLY A 447 -3.12 -34.18 -3.35
CA GLY A 447 -2.86 -35.37 -2.54
C GLY A 447 -4.05 -35.70 -1.63
N ARG A 448 -4.37 -36.99 -1.49
CA ARG A 448 -5.21 -37.49 -0.38
C ARG A 448 -4.39 -38.49 0.43
N GLY A 449 -3.89 -38.08 1.59
CA GLY A 449 -3.10 -38.91 2.51
C GLY A 449 -2.26 -38.05 3.44
N ALA A 450 -2.00 -38.54 4.66
CA ALA A 450 -1.12 -37.86 5.61
C ALA A 450 0.34 -38.00 5.14
N GLY A 451 1.01 -36.89 4.83
CA GLY A 451 2.43 -36.89 4.46
C GLY A 451 2.77 -36.33 3.08
N PHE A 452 2.01 -35.35 2.57
CA PHE A 452 2.53 -34.45 1.54
C PHE A 452 3.31 -33.33 2.24
N THR A 453 4.63 -33.38 2.18
CA THR A 453 5.52 -32.23 2.44
C THR A 453 6.12 -31.78 1.14
#